data_AF-A0A4Q6AN11-F1
#
_entry.id   AF-A0A4Q6AN11-F1
#
_cell.length_a   1.000
_cell.length_b   1.000
_cell.length_c   1.000
_cell.angle_alpha   90.00
_cell.angle_beta   90.00
_cell.angle_gamma   90.00
#
_symmetry.space_group_name_H-M   'P 1'
#
loop_
_entity.id
_entity.type
_entity.pdbx_description
1 polymer ?
#
loop_
_entity_poly.entity_id
_entity_poly.type
_entity_poly.pdbx_seq_one_letter_code
_entity_poly.pdbx_strand_id
1 'polypeptide(L)'
;MPRASTAQDPARRRAAQLLLARIGDYGTISEFTLQPFADESADITSLTRDVRESSELRDAAALIGAADFLDELGRLNTEFERTFLTRSAQSTGTGPSLGELRPMADKAYNTLCQKINSYCITEEGAEPWPGIIDRLNSLIAQSRTQLAARRGRAEAAAIAAPTTATTNP
;
A
#
# COMPACT_ATOMS: atom_id res chain seq x y z
N MET A 1 -26.24 -39.94 4.09
CA MET A 1 -26.85 -38.93 3.18
C MET A 1 -25.86 -38.67 2.06
N PRO A 2 -26.07 -39.18 0.83
CA PRO A 2 -25.14 -39.01 -0.25
C PRO A 2 -25.24 -37.58 -0.79
N ARG A 3 -24.13 -36.82 -0.80
CA ARG A 3 -24.05 -35.52 -1.48
C ARG A 3 -24.11 -35.81 -2.98
N ALA A 4 -25.29 -35.63 -3.57
CA ALA A 4 -25.45 -35.62 -5.02
C ALA A 4 -24.47 -34.60 -5.59
N SER A 5 -23.54 -35.09 -6.41
CA SER A 5 -22.54 -34.28 -7.10
C SER A 5 -23.25 -33.16 -7.85
N THR A 6 -22.97 -31.91 -7.49
CA THR A 6 -23.53 -30.70 -8.13
C THR A 6 -23.26 -30.64 -9.64
N ALA A 7 -22.37 -31.49 -10.16
CA ALA A 7 -22.09 -31.65 -11.58
C ALA A 7 -23.17 -32.43 -12.37
N GLN A 8 -24.11 -33.13 -11.72
CA GLN A 8 -25.12 -33.96 -12.41
C GLN A 8 -26.41 -33.22 -12.81
N ASP A 9 -26.68 -32.03 -12.27
CA ASP A 9 -27.87 -31.26 -12.61
C ASP A 9 -27.64 -30.41 -13.90
N PRO A 10 -28.32 -30.72 -15.01
CA PRO A 10 -28.15 -30.00 -16.27
C PRO A 10 -28.54 -28.51 -16.17
N ALA A 11 -29.48 -28.14 -15.29
CA ALA A 11 -29.89 -26.75 -15.11
C ALA A 11 -28.78 -25.94 -14.42
N ARG A 12 -28.19 -26.48 -13.35
CA ARG A 12 -27.04 -25.87 -12.66
C ARG A 12 -25.82 -25.75 -13.58
N ARG A 13 -25.57 -26.74 -14.43
CA ARG A 13 -24.47 -26.68 -15.40
C ARG A 13 -24.65 -25.55 -16.40
N ARG A 14 -25.87 -25.39 -16.93
CA ARG A 14 -26.21 -24.30 -17.85
C ARG A 14 -26.09 -22.92 -17.18
N ALA A 15 -26.57 -22.80 -15.95
CA ALA A 15 -26.42 -21.58 -15.16
C ALA A 15 -24.94 -21.22 -14.90
N ALA A 16 -24.11 -22.21 -14.56
CA ALA A 16 -22.68 -22.00 -14.39
C ALA A 16 -21.98 -21.59 -15.70
N GLN A 17 -22.35 -22.20 -16.84
CA GLN A 17 -21.82 -21.82 -18.15
C GLN A 17 -22.21 -20.40 -18.54
N LEU A 18 -23.45 -19.99 -18.26
CA LEU A 18 -23.93 -18.64 -18.52
C LEU A 18 -23.13 -17.59 -17.72
N LEU A 19 -22.93 -17.83 -16.43
CA LEU A 19 -22.14 -16.96 -15.57
C LEU A 19 -20.66 -16.93 -15.98
N LEU A 20 -20.08 -18.08 -16.31
CA LEU A 20 -18.69 -18.16 -16.75
C LEU A 20 -18.48 -17.40 -18.07
N ALA A 21 -19.43 -17.49 -19.00
CA ALA A 21 -19.40 -16.71 -20.24
C ALA A 21 -19.43 -15.21 -19.94
N ARG A 22 -20.31 -14.76 -19.03
CA ARG A 22 -20.36 -13.35 -18.65
C ARG A 22 -19.09 -12.86 -17.97
N ILE A 23 -18.51 -13.67 -17.07
CA ILE A 23 -17.23 -13.34 -16.43
C ILE A 23 -16.12 -13.24 -17.49
N GLY A 24 -16.14 -14.11 -18.51
CA GLY A 24 -15.19 -14.08 -19.61
C GLY A 24 -15.19 -12.80 -20.45
N ASP A 25 -16.28 -12.02 -20.45
CA ASP A 25 -16.33 -10.71 -21.12
C ASP A 25 -15.39 -9.68 -20.48
N TYR A 26 -15.04 -9.86 -19.20
CA TYR A 26 -14.09 -9.03 -18.46
C TYR A 26 -12.64 -9.57 -18.54
N GLY A 27 -12.42 -10.62 -19.33
CA GLY A 27 -11.11 -11.23 -19.54
C GLY A 27 -10.84 -12.47 -18.70
N THR A 28 -9.59 -12.90 -18.73
CA THR A 28 -9.08 -14.04 -17.99
C THR A 28 -8.67 -13.66 -16.57
N ILE A 29 -8.59 -14.65 -15.66
CA ILE A 29 -8.11 -14.44 -14.28
C ILE A 29 -6.72 -13.77 -14.28
N SER A 30 -5.86 -14.14 -15.23
CA SER A 30 -4.52 -13.56 -15.35
C SER A 30 -4.57 -12.09 -15.76
N GLU A 31 -5.43 -11.71 -16.70
CA GLU A 31 -5.62 -10.29 -17.09
C GLU A 31 -6.18 -9.48 -15.91
N PHE A 32 -7.12 -10.08 -15.18
CA PHE A 32 -7.77 -9.46 -14.03
C PHE A 32 -6.82 -9.18 -12.86
N THR A 33 -5.82 -10.03 -12.64
CA THR A 33 -4.90 -9.93 -11.50
C THR A 33 -3.61 -9.17 -11.82
N LEU A 34 -3.35 -8.89 -13.11
CA LEU A 34 -2.17 -8.15 -13.56
C LEU A 34 -2.47 -6.68 -13.87
N GLN A 35 -3.74 -6.30 -13.94
CA GLN A 35 -4.13 -4.92 -14.22
C GLN A 35 -3.89 -3.98 -13.02
N PRO A 36 -3.78 -2.66 -13.26
CA PRO A 36 -3.75 -1.68 -12.18
C PRO A 36 -4.99 -1.83 -11.27
N PHE A 37 -4.80 -1.64 -9.96
CA PHE A 37 -5.88 -1.88 -8.99
C PHE A 37 -7.17 -1.08 -9.28
N ALA A 38 -7.05 0.12 -9.86
CA ALA A 38 -8.19 0.97 -10.19
C ALA A 38 -9.07 0.34 -11.28
N ASP A 39 -8.43 -0.27 -12.28
CA ASP A 39 -9.10 -0.97 -13.38
C ASP A 39 -9.70 -2.28 -12.85
N GLU A 40 -8.95 -3.03 -12.02
CA GLU A 40 -9.45 -4.24 -11.35
C GLU A 40 -10.72 -3.96 -10.54
N SER A 41 -10.69 -2.92 -9.72
CA SER A 41 -11.81 -2.58 -8.85
C SER A 41 -13.04 -2.09 -9.66
N ALA A 42 -12.81 -1.40 -10.77
CA ALA A 42 -13.86 -0.97 -11.70
C ALA A 42 -14.50 -2.16 -12.43
N ASP A 43 -13.72 -3.14 -12.84
CA ASP A 43 -14.20 -4.37 -13.47
C ASP A 43 -15.00 -5.23 -12.48
N ILE A 44 -14.52 -5.42 -11.23
CA ILE A 44 -15.28 -6.14 -10.19
C ILE A 44 -16.64 -5.49 -9.98
N THR A 45 -16.65 -4.15 -9.88
CA THR A 45 -17.88 -3.38 -9.66
C THR A 45 -18.84 -3.53 -10.83
N SER A 46 -18.33 -3.42 -12.06
CA SER A 46 -19.12 -3.56 -13.29
C SER A 46 -19.66 -4.97 -13.45
N LEU A 47 -18.84 -6.01 -13.25
CA LEU A 47 -19.25 -7.41 -13.28
C LEU A 47 -20.37 -7.68 -12.26
N THR A 48 -20.18 -7.24 -11.03
CA THR A 48 -21.15 -7.46 -9.96
C THR A 48 -22.47 -6.74 -10.24
N ARG A 49 -22.41 -5.51 -10.78
CA ARG A 49 -23.59 -4.76 -11.21
C ARG A 49 -24.32 -5.47 -12.35
N ASP A 50 -23.61 -5.88 -13.39
CA ASP A 50 -24.22 -6.43 -14.59
C ASP A 50 -24.88 -7.79 -14.33
N VAL A 51 -24.31 -8.60 -13.42
CA VAL A 51 -24.95 -9.83 -12.93
C VAL A 51 -26.22 -9.53 -12.13
N ARG A 52 -26.27 -8.42 -11.39
CA ARG A 52 -27.47 -8.01 -10.63
C ARG A 52 -28.55 -7.41 -11.52
N GLU A 53 -28.19 -6.66 -12.56
CA GLU A 53 -29.16 -5.98 -13.42
C GLU A 53 -29.89 -6.96 -14.35
N SER A 54 -29.17 -7.99 -14.86
CA SER A 54 -29.78 -9.05 -15.66
C SER A 54 -30.53 -10.05 -14.77
N SER A 55 -31.85 -10.19 -14.99
CA SER A 55 -32.65 -11.21 -14.30
C SER A 55 -32.15 -12.62 -14.57
N GLU A 56 -31.71 -12.90 -15.80
CA GLU A 56 -31.22 -14.23 -16.19
C GLU A 56 -29.94 -14.61 -15.43
N LEU A 57 -28.98 -13.68 -15.33
CA LEU A 57 -27.72 -13.91 -14.63
C LEU A 57 -27.92 -13.98 -13.11
N ARG A 58 -28.83 -13.16 -12.58
CA ARG A 58 -29.19 -13.17 -11.15
C ARG A 58 -29.81 -14.51 -10.75
N ASP A 59 -30.75 -15.01 -11.54
CA ASP A 59 -31.41 -16.29 -11.29
C ASP A 59 -30.41 -17.45 -11.44
N ALA A 60 -29.52 -17.38 -12.43
CA ALA A 60 -28.42 -18.33 -12.59
C ALA A 60 -27.48 -18.35 -11.37
N ALA A 61 -27.14 -17.18 -10.84
CA ALA A 61 -26.29 -17.04 -9.66
C ALA A 61 -26.96 -17.60 -8.40
N ALA A 62 -28.26 -17.35 -8.23
CA ALA A 62 -29.04 -17.92 -7.15
C ALA A 62 -29.12 -19.45 -7.26
N LEU A 63 -29.33 -19.99 -8.46
CA LEU A 63 -29.47 -21.44 -8.70
C LEU A 63 -28.21 -22.22 -8.33
N ILE A 64 -27.02 -21.64 -8.53
CA ILE A 64 -25.74 -22.26 -8.20
C ILE A 64 -25.20 -21.87 -6.81
N GLY A 65 -25.88 -20.94 -6.11
CA GLY A 65 -25.44 -20.43 -4.80
C GLY A 65 -24.25 -19.46 -4.86
N ALA A 66 -24.07 -18.77 -6.00
CA ALA A 66 -23.01 -17.78 -6.19
C ALA A 66 -23.39 -16.37 -5.71
N ALA A 67 -24.66 -16.12 -5.36
CA ALA A 67 -25.14 -14.81 -4.92
C ALA A 67 -24.34 -14.28 -3.71
N ASP A 68 -24.17 -15.10 -2.67
CA ASP A 68 -23.42 -14.72 -1.46
C ASP A 68 -21.96 -14.40 -1.77
N PHE A 69 -21.35 -15.11 -2.72
CA PHE A 69 -19.98 -14.83 -3.16
C PHE A 69 -19.87 -13.49 -3.89
N LEU A 70 -20.86 -13.12 -4.70
CA LEU A 70 -20.90 -11.82 -5.39
C LEU A 70 -21.14 -10.66 -4.42
N ASP A 71 -21.96 -10.88 -3.39
CA ASP A 71 -22.15 -9.92 -2.29
C ASP A 71 -20.83 -9.69 -1.54
N GLU A 72 -20.15 -10.77 -1.15
CA GLU A 72 -18.89 -10.70 -0.41
C GLU A 72 -17.76 -10.11 -1.26
N LEU A 73 -17.68 -10.44 -2.56
CA LEU A 73 -16.71 -9.86 -3.48
C LEU A 73 -16.86 -8.33 -3.57
N GLY A 74 -18.09 -7.84 -3.70
CA GLY A 74 -18.37 -6.40 -3.72
C GLY A 74 -17.98 -5.71 -2.40
N ARG A 75 -18.29 -6.35 -1.27
CA ARG A 75 -17.91 -5.86 0.06
C ARG A 75 -16.39 -5.75 0.22
N LEU A 76 -15.66 -6.80 -0.15
CA LEU A 76 -14.20 -6.85 -0.09
C LEU A 76 -13.55 -5.82 -1.01
N ASN A 77 -14.08 -5.63 -2.23
CA ASN A 77 -13.58 -4.61 -3.16
C ASN A 77 -13.70 -3.19 -2.56
N THR A 78 -14.87 -2.86 -2.00
CA THR A 78 -15.09 -1.54 -1.36
C THR A 78 -14.16 -1.34 -0.15
N GLU A 79 -13.95 -2.38 0.65
CA GLU A 79 -13.05 -2.32 1.80
C GLU A 79 -11.59 -2.15 1.38
N PHE A 80 -11.18 -2.83 0.30
CA PHE A 80 -9.86 -2.72 -0.30
C PHE A 80 -9.61 -1.30 -0.82
N GLU A 81 -10.49 -0.77 -1.68
CA GLU A 81 -10.37 0.60 -2.24
C GLU A 81 -10.21 1.64 -1.13
N ARG A 82 -11.08 1.58 -0.10
CA ARG A 82 -11.02 2.48 1.05
C ARG A 82 -9.66 2.40 1.76
N THR A 83 -9.15 1.19 1.99
CA THR A 83 -7.88 0.97 2.68
C THR A 83 -6.71 1.46 1.83
N PHE A 84 -6.74 1.20 0.52
CA PHE A 84 -5.71 1.63 -0.42
C PHE A 84 -5.64 3.16 -0.53
N LEU A 85 -6.79 3.83 -0.66
CA LEU A 85 -6.86 5.29 -0.71
C LEU A 85 -6.41 5.92 0.61
N THR A 86 -6.77 5.33 1.75
CA THR A 86 -6.32 5.79 3.07
C THR A 86 -4.80 5.70 3.21
N ARG A 87 -4.20 4.57 2.80
CA ARG A 87 -2.74 4.40 2.81
C ARG A 87 -2.04 5.34 1.84
N SER A 88 -2.60 5.53 0.65
CA SER A 88 -2.07 6.46 -0.34
C SER A 88 -2.08 7.89 0.18
N ALA A 89 -3.21 8.33 0.77
CA ALA A 89 -3.34 9.65 1.39
C ALA A 89 -2.35 9.87 2.55
N GLN A 90 -2.14 8.83 3.38
CA GLN A 90 -1.15 8.87 4.47
C GLN A 90 0.29 8.90 3.94
N SER A 91 0.59 8.21 2.83
CA SER A 91 1.91 8.20 2.18
C SER A 91 2.22 9.53 1.49
N THR A 92 1.20 10.23 1.01
CA THR A 92 1.29 11.62 0.53
C THR A 92 1.19 12.65 1.64
N GLY A 93 1.30 12.24 2.92
CA GLY A 93 1.23 13.14 4.07
C GLY A 93 2.27 14.24 3.99
N THR A 94 1.89 15.38 3.39
CA THR A 94 2.00 16.80 3.78
C THR A 94 3.09 17.26 4.76
N GLY A 95 4.17 16.51 4.91
CA GLY A 95 5.40 17.02 5.47
C GLY A 95 6.06 17.96 4.46
N PRO A 96 6.71 19.05 4.90
CA PRO A 96 7.55 19.83 4.02
C PRO A 96 8.51 18.89 3.27
N SER A 97 8.60 19.09 1.96
CA SER A 97 9.52 18.36 1.10
C SER A 97 10.94 18.45 1.66
N LEU A 98 11.81 17.51 1.30
CA LEU A 98 13.21 17.57 1.74
C LEU A 98 13.90 18.90 1.34
N GLY A 99 13.45 19.52 0.24
CA GLY A 99 13.88 20.84 -0.21
C GLY A 99 13.43 21.99 0.70
N GLU A 100 12.29 21.86 1.38
CA GLU A 100 11.77 22.84 2.35
C GLU A 100 12.32 22.60 3.76
N LEU A 101 12.56 21.34 4.13
CA LEU A 101 13.13 20.98 5.43
C LEU A 101 14.58 21.44 5.62
N ARG A 102 15.40 21.41 4.56
CA ARG A 102 16.80 21.87 4.62
C ARG A 102 16.93 23.34 5.02
N PRO A 103 16.32 24.31 4.32
CA PRO A 103 16.42 25.72 4.70
C PRO A 103 15.79 26.01 6.07
N MET A 104 14.72 25.28 6.46
CA MET A 104 14.16 25.39 7.80
C MET A 104 15.14 24.91 8.88
N ALA A 105 15.82 23.78 8.65
CA ALA A 105 16.83 23.24 9.55
C ALA A 105 18.06 24.16 9.63
N ASP A 106 18.55 24.67 8.50
CA ASP A 106 19.68 25.60 8.44
C ASP A 106 19.35 26.90 9.18
N LYS A 107 18.14 27.45 9.00
CA LYS A 107 17.69 28.64 9.73
C LYS A 107 17.62 28.39 11.23
N ALA A 108 17.07 27.25 11.65
CA ALA A 108 16.99 26.89 13.06
C ALA A 108 18.38 26.69 13.68
N TYR A 109 19.28 26.02 12.97
CA TYR A 109 20.68 25.81 13.37
C TYR A 109 21.43 27.14 13.50
N ASN A 110 21.35 28.02 12.50
CA ASN A 110 22.00 29.33 12.55
C ASN A 110 21.44 30.21 13.68
N THR A 111 20.13 30.17 13.90
CA THR A 111 19.48 30.87 15.02
C THR A 111 19.99 30.33 16.36
N LEU A 112 20.12 29.01 16.50
CA LEU A 112 20.70 28.39 17.67
C LEU A 112 22.14 28.89 17.87
N CYS A 113 23.02 28.75 16.88
CA CYS A 113 24.40 29.22 16.94
C CYS A 113 24.51 30.72 17.30
N GLN A 114 23.65 31.56 16.74
CA GLN A 114 23.63 32.99 17.06
C GLN A 114 23.24 33.25 18.52
N LYS A 115 22.25 32.51 19.05
CA LYS A 115 21.94 32.54 20.48
C LYS A 115 23.10 32.02 21.30
N ILE A 116 23.76 30.94 20.87
CA ILE A 116 24.93 30.40 21.57
C ILE A 116 26.01 31.46 21.72
N ASN A 117 26.39 32.07 20.60
CA ASN A 117 27.42 33.09 20.56
C ASN A 117 27.02 34.33 21.36
N SER A 118 25.77 34.78 21.26
CA SER A 118 25.27 35.93 22.04
C SER A 118 25.35 35.67 23.55
N TYR A 119 25.01 34.45 24.00
CA TYR A 119 25.08 34.09 25.41
C TYR A 119 26.51 33.82 25.88
N CYS A 120 27.39 33.20 25.07
CA CYS A 120 28.82 33.06 25.37
C CYS A 120 29.52 34.42 25.60
N ILE A 121 29.07 35.47 24.90
CA ILE A 121 29.61 36.83 25.06
C ILE A 121 29.02 37.53 26.31
N THR A 122 27.80 37.18 26.72
CA THR A 122 27.06 37.86 27.80
C THR A 122 27.26 37.20 29.18
N GLU A 123 27.40 35.88 29.23
CA GLU A 123 27.53 35.05 30.43
C GLU A 123 28.71 34.10 30.18
N GLU A 124 29.91 34.48 30.59
CA GLU A 124 31.16 33.72 30.39
C GLU A 124 31.02 32.26 30.88
N GLY A 125 30.72 31.33 29.98
CA GLY A 125 30.84 29.89 30.18
C GLY A 125 29.97 29.25 31.28
N ALA A 126 28.99 29.95 31.84
CA ALA A 126 28.11 29.39 32.86
C ALA A 126 27.01 28.48 32.28
N GLU A 127 26.41 27.64 33.12
CA GLU A 127 25.24 26.82 32.75
C GLU A 127 24.15 27.70 32.10
N PRO A 128 23.53 27.24 31.00
CA PRO A 128 23.34 25.83 30.63
C PRO A 128 24.23 25.26 29.51
N TRP A 129 25.39 25.84 29.20
CA TRP A 129 26.17 25.49 28.00
C TRP A 129 26.63 24.04 27.86
N PRO A 130 27.32 23.46 28.86
CA PRO A 130 27.76 22.07 28.81
C PRO A 130 26.61 21.09 28.55
N GLY A 131 25.47 21.30 29.23
CA GLY A 131 24.28 20.46 29.07
C GLY A 131 23.65 20.53 27.67
N ILE A 132 23.66 21.69 27.01
CA ILE A 132 23.15 21.83 25.63
C ILE A 132 24.11 21.19 24.63
N ILE A 133 25.43 21.36 24.81
CA ILE A 133 26.46 20.76 23.96
C ILE A 133 26.37 19.23 24.01
N ASP A 134 26.23 18.65 25.20
CA ASP A 134 26.11 17.20 25.36
C ASP A 134 24.86 16.63 24.70
N ARG A 135 23.73 17.34 24.79
CA ARG A 135 22.48 16.96 24.12
C ARG A 135 22.59 17.04 22.61
N LEU A 136 23.22 18.09 22.07
CA LEU A 136 23.47 18.23 20.62
C LEU A 136 24.40 17.13 20.11
N ASN A 137 25.50 16.87 20.81
CA ASN A 137 26.45 15.82 20.43
C ASN A 137 25.78 14.44 20.44
N SER A 138 24.93 14.16 21.43
CA SER A 138 24.13 12.93 21.49
C SER A 138 23.18 12.80 20.30
N LEU A 139 22.48 13.88 19.93
CA LEU A 139 21.54 13.87 18.81
C LEU A 139 22.26 13.69 17.47
N ILE A 140 23.42 14.32 17.29
CA ILE A 140 24.27 14.17 16.10
C ILE A 140 24.75 12.72 15.98
N ALA A 141 25.21 12.11 17.08
CA ALA A 141 25.64 10.72 17.10
C ALA A 141 24.50 9.77 16.72
N GLN A 142 23.32 9.92 17.32
CA GLN A 142 22.14 9.12 16.99
C GLN A 142 21.74 9.24 15.52
N SER A 143 21.75 10.47 14.98
CA SER A 143 21.41 10.72 13.57
C SER A 143 22.41 10.06 12.62
N ARG A 144 23.71 10.14 12.92
CA ARG A 144 24.77 9.46 12.13
C ARG A 144 24.61 7.96 12.14
N THR A 145 24.31 7.36 13.29
CA THR A 145 24.06 5.92 13.41
C THR A 145 22.85 5.48 12.58
N GLN A 146 21.76 6.25 12.61
CA GLN A 146 20.58 5.94 11.79
C GLN A 146 20.87 6.05 10.29
N LEU A 147 21.65 7.04 9.86
CA LEU A 147 22.06 7.18 8.46
C LEU A 147 22.99 6.05 8.01
N ALA A 148 23.96 5.66 8.85
CA ALA A 148 24.83 4.51 8.58
C ALA A 148 24.03 3.21 8.47
N ALA A 149 23.06 2.99 9.37
CA ALA A 149 22.18 1.82 9.32
C ALA A 149 21.29 1.81 8.05
N ARG A 150 20.85 2.97 7.57
CA ARG A 150 20.11 3.09 6.29
C ARG A 150 21.01 2.75 5.10
N ARG A 151 22.26 3.21 5.08
CA ARG A 151 23.24 2.86 4.04
C ARG A 151 23.54 1.36 4.03
N GLY A 152 23.81 0.77 5.20
CA GLY A 152 24.06 -0.67 5.31
C GLY A 152 22.87 -1.53 4.88
N ARG A 153 21.63 -1.12 5.16
CA ARG A 153 20.43 -1.79 4.65
C ARG A 153 20.28 -1.66 3.13
N ALA A 154 20.61 -0.50 2.56
CA ALA A 154 20.58 -0.29 1.11
C ALA A 154 21.67 -1.12 0.39
N GLU A 155 22.86 -1.20 0.97
CA GLU A 155 23.96 -2.04 0.46
C GLU A 155 23.63 -3.54 0.58
N ALA A 156 23.06 -3.99 1.69
CA ALA A 156 22.59 -5.36 1.86
C ALA A 156 21.45 -5.71 0.87
N ALA A 157 20.53 -4.78 0.60
CA ALA A 157 19.49 -4.95 -0.41
C ALA A 157 20.08 -5.01 -1.84
N ALA A 158 21.13 -4.23 -2.13
CA ALA A 158 21.84 -4.28 -3.41
C ALA A 158 22.65 -5.57 -3.60
N ILE A 159 23.23 -6.12 -2.53
CA ILE A 159 23.97 -7.40 -2.54
C ILE A 159 23.02 -8.60 -2.57
N ALA A 160 21.79 -8.48 -2.08
CA ALA A 160 20.76 -9.52 -2.21
C ALA A 160 20.11 -9.56 -3.62
N ALA A 161 20.33 -8.54 -4.45
CA ALA A 161 19.73 -8.40 -5.78
C ALA A 161 20.44 -9.10 -6.97
N PRO A 162 21.66 -9.70 -6.89
CA PRO A 162 22.19 -10.52 -7.96
C PRO A 162 22.13 -12.00 -7.54
N THR A 163 21.12 -12.74 -8.01
CA THR A 163 21.21 -14.10 -8.60
C THR A 163 19.79 -14.64 -8.85
N THR A 164 19.05 -14.03 -9.79
CA THR A 164 17.94 -14.71 -10.49
C THR A 164 18.03 -14.37 -11.96
N ALA A 165 19.18 -14.62 -12.58
CA ALA A 165 19.28 -14.65 -14.03
C ALA A 165 20.14 -15.85 -14.44
N THR A 166 19.47 -16.77 -15.13
CA THR A 166 20.03 -17.77 -16.02
C THR A 166 20.50 -19.09 -15.37
N THR A 167 19.55 -20.01 -15.20
CA THR A 167 19.81 -21.43 -15.49
C THR A 167 18.56 -22.03 -16.11
N ASN A 168 18.60 -22.32 -17.41
CA ASN A 168 17.89 -23.42 -18.04
C ASN A 168 18.20 -23.50 -19.54
N PRO A 169 18.06 -24.69 -20.14
CA PRO A 169 18.70 -25.97 -19.83
C PRO A 169 19.85 -26.30 -20.80
#